data_AF-A0A2C5XLL9-F1
#
_entry.id   AF-A0A2C5XLL9-F1
#
_cell.length_a   1.000
_cell.length_b   1.000
_cell.length_c   1.000
_cell.angle_alpha   90.00
_cell.angle_beta   90.00
_cell.angle_gamma   90.00
#
_symmetry.space_group_name_H-M   'P 1'
#
loop_
_entity.id
_entity.type
_entity.pdbx_description
1 polymer ?
#
loop_
_entity_poly.entity_id
_entity_poly.type
_entity_poly.pdbx_seq_one_letter_code
_entity_poly.pdbx_strand_id
1 'polypeptide(L)'
;MAVPYSRARDFARAGYAALVTDEGAVGGVTRQLGNFSFTRVFQAGHEVPAYQPAAAHAIFRRAIFDRDVATGLLPVRDDLATVGPRDSWHIRNEPPARPPRPRCYVLAPETCPPEVWARVRAGEVRVKDYFVVEDDGGGGGDDDDDDDDGGEDDDDDDDNRDDDDGEGEDDNNDGEEPVSEL
;
A
#
# COMPACT_ATOMS: atom_id res chain seq x y z
N MET A 1 -3.74 23.42 0.60
CA MET A 1 -4.88 23.16 -0.30
C MET A 1 -5.07 24.41 -1.16
N ALA A 2 -5.11 24.28 -2.47
CA ALA A 2 -5.15 25.43 -3.40
C ALA A 2 -6.58 25.88 -3.78
N VAL A 3 -7.62 25.15 -3.35
CA VAL A 3 -9.01 25.52 -3.56
C VAL A 3 -9.37 26.70 -2.65
N PRO A 4 -9.86 27.85 -3.17
CA PRO A 4 -10.24 29.01 -2.37
C PRO A 4 -11.58 28.77 -1.66
N TYR A 5 -11.57 27.91 -0.65
CA TYR A 5 -12.74 27.59 0.17
C TYR A 5 -12.75 28.47 1.44
N SER A 6 -13.85 29.18 1.70
CA SER A 6 -13.97 30.13 2.82
C SER A 6 -13.72 29.49 4.19
N ARG A 7 -14.06 28.20 4.34
CA ARG A 7 -13.86 27.41 5.56
C ARG A 7 -12.67 26.44 5.47
N ALA A 8 -11.66 26.74 4.66
CA ALA A 8 -10.49 25.88 4.47
C ALA A 8 -9.78 25.50 5.79
N ARG A 9 -9.71 26.42 6.76
CA ARG A 9 -9.11 26.14 8.08
C ARG A 9 -9.92 25.12 8.88
N ASP A 10 -11.24 25.19 8.81
CA ASP A 10 -12.14 24.24 9.50
C ASP A 10 -12.05 22.87 8.82
N PHE A 11 -12.05 22.85 7.49
CA PHE A 11 -11.92 21.61 6.72
C PHE A 11 -10.59 20.91 7.01
N ALA A 12 -9.49 21.66 7.13
CA ALA A 12 -8.19 21.10 7.52
C ALA A 12 -8.16 20.53 8.94
N ARG A 13 -9.10 20.92 9.83
CA ARG A 13 -9.25 20.35 11.18
C ARG A 13 -10.12 19.10 11.21
N ALA A 14 -11.00 18.90 10.22
CA ALA A 14 -11.77 17.67 10.09
C ALA A 14 -10.85 16.45 9.86
N GLY A 15 -11.24 15.31 10.43
CA GLY A 15 -10.48 14.07 10.33
C GLY A 15 -10.86 13.24 9.10
N TYR A 16 -10.04 12.26 8.77
CA TYR A 16 -10.38 11.22 7.79
C TYR A 16 -11.17 10.09 8.45
N ALA A 17 -12.45 9.96 8.10
CA ALA A 17 -13.32 8.86 8.52
C ALA A 17 -13.39 7.76 7.44
N ALA A 18 -13.71 6.53 7.82
CA ALA A 18 -13.86 5.44 6.86
C ALA A 18 -15.00 5.71 5.86
N LEU A 19 -14.74 5.47 4.57
CA LEU A 19 -15.79 5.36 3.55
C LEU A 19 -16.33 3.93 3.60
N VAL A 20 -17.51 3.77 4.17
CA VAL A 20 -18.19 2.47 4.29
C VAL A 20 -19.19 2.34 3.15
N THR A 21 -19.10 1.27 2.36
CA THR A 21 -20.08 0.97 1.29
C THR A 21 -21.39 0.46 1.87
N ASP A 22 -22.40 0.33 1.03
CA ASP A 22 -23.73 -0.14 1.47
C ASP A 22 -23.68 -1.60 1.96
N GLU A 23 -22.68 -2.38 1.52
CA GLU A 23 -22.38 -3.75 1.96
C GLU A 23 -21.49 -3.81 3.23
N GLY A 24 -21.14 -2.65 3.81
CA GLY A 24 -20.33 -2.57 5.03
C GLY A 24 -18.81 -2.67 4.82
N ALA A 25 -18.33 -2.75 3.57
CA ALA A 25 -16.90 -2.78 3.27
C ALA A 25 -16.28 -1.37 3.36
N VAL A 26 -15.02 -1.28 3.78
CA VAL A 26 -14.28 -0.01 3.78
C VAL A 26 -13.60 0.19 2.43
N GLY A 27 -14.17 1.07 1.61
CA GLY A 27 -13.65 1.38 0.26
C GLY A 27 -12.65 2.53 0.22
N GLY A 28 -12.40 3.21 1.34
CA GLY A 28 -11.56 4.40 1.37
C GLY A 28 -11.65 5.16 2.67
N VAL A 29 -11.16 6.41 2.64
CA VAL A 29 -11.32 7.38 3.72
C VAL A 29 -11.75 8.73 3.19
N THR A 30 -12.62 9.40 3.93
CA THR A 30 -13.23 10.68 3.59
C THR A 30 -12.98 11.71 4.67
N ARG A 31 -12.51 12.89 4.26
CA ARG A 31 -12.59 14.12 5.05
C ARG A 31 -13.74 14.95 4.52
N GLN A 32 -14.65 15.40 5.38
CA GLN A 32 -15.79 16.21 4.99
C GLN A 32 -16.08 17.30 6.03
N LEU A 33 -16.42 18.49 5.53
CA LEU A 33 -17.01 19.59 6.29
C LEU A 33 -18.21 20.14 5.50
N GLY A 34 -19.42 20.00 6.02
CA GLY A 34 -20.64 20.35 5.31
C GLY A 34 -20.69 19.70 3.93
N ASN A 35 -20.92 20.51 2.89
CA ASN A 35 -20.99 20.03 1.51
C ASN A 35 -19.62 19.84 0.83
N PHE A 36 -18.51 20.15 1.50
CA PHE A 36 -17.17 20.06 0.93
C PHE A 36 -16.47 18.82 1.46
N SER A 37 -16.09 17.92 0.57
CA SER A 37 -15.44 16.65 0.92
C SER A 37 -14.24 16.34 0.03
N PHE A 38 -13.34 15.53 0.56
CA PHE A 38 -12.25 14.90 -0.16
C PHE A 38 -12.18 13.44 0.28
N THR A 39 -12.18 12.52 -0.70
CA THR A 39 -12.17 11.09 -0.45
C THR A 39 -10.99 10.44 -1.18
N ARG A 40 -10.20 9.67 -0.43
CA ARG A 40 -9.21 8.75 -0.98
C ARG A 40 -9.85 7.37 -1.07
N VAL A 41 -10.17 6.93 -2.28
CA VAL A 41 -10.67 5.59 -2.54
C VAL A 41 -9.49 4.64 -2.66
N PHE A 42 -9.55 3.49 -1.98
CA PHE A 42 -8.46 2.51 -1.96
C PHE A 42 -8.52 1.62 -3.20
N GLN A 43 -7.36 1.09 -3.61
CA GLN A 43 -7.25 0.16 -4.75
C GLN A 43 -7.95 0.67 -6.02
N ALA A 44 -7.89 1.98 -6.28
CA ALA A 44 -8.53 2.62 -7.42
C ALA A 44 -7.55 3.52 -8.16
N GLY A 45 -7.54 3.41 -9.49
CA GLY A 45 -6.77 4.26 -10.39
C GLY A 45 -7.55 5.49 -10.86
N HIS A 46 -7.20 5.98 -12.05
CA HIS A 46 -7.79 7.17 -12.67
C HIS A 46 -9.32 7.04 -12.84
N GLU A 47 -9.78 5.87 -13.27
CA GLU A 47 -11.19 5.55 -13.46
C GLU A 47 -11.74 4.82 -12.24
N VAL A 48 -11.94 5.54 -11.14
CA VAL A 48 -12.38 4.97 -9.85
C VAL A 48 -13.53 3.95 -9.96
N PRO A 49 -14.62 4.20 -10.72
CA PRO A 49 -15.74 3.25 -10.82
C PRO A 49 -15.38 1.91 -11.47
N ALA A 50 -14.32 1.84 -12.30
CA ALA A 50 -13.89 0.60 -12.91
C ALA A 50 -13.22 -0.34 -11.90
N TYR A 51 -12.54 0.21 -10.90
CA TYR A 51 -11.84 -0.56 -9.86
C TYR A 51 -12.69 -0.77 -8.60
N GLN A 52 -13.45 0.23 -8.20
CA GLN A 52 -14.23 0.26 -6.95
C GLN A 52 -15.68 0.71 -7.21
N PRO A 53 -16.48 -0.10 -7.94
CA PRO A 53 -17.83 0.29 -8.36
C PRO A 53 -18.77 0.58 -7.18
N ALA A 54 -18.70 -0.23 -6.11
CA ALA A 54 -19.54 -0.04 -4.92
C ALA A 54 -19.21 1.28 -4.19
N ALA A 55 -17.92 1.57 -3.98
CA ALA A 55 -17.48 2.81 -3.33
C ALA A 55 -17.82 4.04 -4.18
N ALA A 56 -17.60 3.97 -5.50
CA ALA A 56 -17.93 5.05 -6.41
C ALA A 56 -19.43 5.35 -6.44
N HIS A 57 -20.26 4.30 -6.49
CA HIS A 57 -21.71 4.42 -6.45
C HIS A 57 -22.20 5.03 -5.12
N ALA A 58 -21.63 4.57 -3.99
CA ALA A 58 -21.93 5.13 -2.68
C ALA A 58 -21.61 6.64 -2.60
N ILE A 59 -20.40 7.05 -3.03
CA ILE A 59 -20.02 8.47 -3.09
C ILE A 59 -20.98 9.27 -3.96
N PHE A 60 -21.26 8.80 -5.17
CA PHE A 60 -22.13 9.49 -6.13
C PHE A 60 -23.53 9.67 -5.54
N ARG A 61 -24.16 8.59 -5.07
CA ARG A 61 -25.50 8.61 -4.49
C ARG A 61 -25.56 9.55 -3.28
N ARG A 62 -24.57 9.50 -2.38
CA ARG A 62 -24.57 10.33 -1.16
C ARG A 62 -24.40 11.81 -1.48
N ALA A 63 -23.56 12.14 -2.46
CA ALA A 63 -23.37 13.51 -2.91
C ALA A 63 -24.63 14.11 -3.54
N ILE A 64 -25.39 13.34 -4.34
CA ILE A 64 -26.62 13.85 -4.99
C ILE A 64 -27.84 13.89 -4.06
N PHE A 65 -27.84 13.13 -2.95
CA PHE A 65 -28.95 13.05 -1.99
C PHE A 65 -28.64 13.73 -0.65
N ASP A 66 -27.63 14.61 -0.60
CA ASP A 66 -27.23 15.36 0.61
C ASP A 66 -27.04 14.46 1.84
N ARG A 67 -26.25 13.39 1.66
CA ARG A 67 -25.79 12.52 2.74
C ARG A 67 -24.29 12.66 2.95
N ASP A 68 -23.84 12.43 4.19
CA ASP A 68 -22.41 12.36 4.48
C ASP A 68 -21.76 11.29 3.60
N VAL A 69 -20.61 11.60 3.02
CA VAL A 69 -19.96 10.71 2.06
C VAL A 69 -19.38 9.49 2.77
N ALA A 70 -18.93 9.63 4.03
CA ALA A 70 -18.31 8.56 4.80
C ALA A 70 -19.25 7.35 5.01
N THR A 71 -20.47 7.58 5.48
CA THR A 71 -21.40 6.53 5.89
C THR A 71 -22.73 6.55 5.13
N GLY A 72 -23.18 7.71 4.67
CA GLY A 72 -24.48 7.90 4.02
C GLY A 72 -25.66 7.97 5.00
N LEU A 73 -25.41 7.97 6.31
CA LEU A 73 -26.42 7.89 7.36
C LEU A 73 -26.89 9.27 7.84
N LEU A 74 -26.01 10.26 7.77
CA LEU A 74 -26.25 11.60 8.27
C LEU A 74 -26.64 12.54 7.13
N PRO A 75 -27.66 13.40 7.29
CA PRO A 75 -27.90 14.48 6.36
C PRO A 75 -26.72 15.47 6.40
N VAL A 76 -26.37 16.01 5.24
CA VAL A 76 -25.38 17.10 5.17
C VAL A 76 -25.98 18.36 5.80
N ARG A 77 -25.25 18.91 6.77
CA ARG A 77 -25.55 20.17 7.46
C ARG A 77 -24.27 20.99 7.57
N ASP A 78 -24.38 22.29 7.81
CA ASP A 78 -23.21 23.19 7.89
C ASP A 78 -22.21 22.81 8.98
N ASP A 79 -22.67 22.16 10.05
CA ASP A 79 -21.85 21.71 11.17
C ASP A 79 -21.35 20.26 11.03
N LEU A 80 -21.73 19.54 9.97
CA LEU A 80 -21.23 18.20 9.70
C LEU A 80 -19.71 18.25 9.51
N ALA A 81 -18.95 17.55 10.35
CA ALA A 81 -17.52 17.37 10.19
C ALA A 81 -17.15 15.92 10.49
N THR A 82 -16.34 15.31 9.63
CA THR A 82 -15.82 13.96 9.90
C THR A 82 -14.78 13.99 11.01
N VAL A 83 -14.73 12.92 11.78
CA VAL A 83 -13.79 12.72 12.89
C VAL A 83 -12.87 11.55 12.55
N GLY A 84 -11.58 11.71 12.86
CA GLY A 84 -10.55 10.71 12.56
C GLY A 84 -9.15 11.33 12.46
N PRO A 85 -8.15 10.57 11.98
CA PRO A 85 -6.78 11.05 11.82
C PRO A 85 -6.66 12.31 10.95
N ARG A 86 -5.62 13.13 11.19
CA ARG A 86 -5.39 14.37 10.42
C ARG A 86 -4.90 14.12 8.99
N ASP A 87 -4.46 12.91 8.69
CA ASP A 87 -4.01 12.48 7.38
C ASP A 87 -4.29 10.99 7.18
N SER A 88 -4.04 10.51 5.96
CA SER A 88 -4.21 9.09 5.60
C SER A 88 -2.89 8.43 5.18
N TRP A 89 -1.74 9.05 5.45
CA TRP A 89 -0.43 8.58 4.96
C TRP A 89 0.03 7.26 5.59
N HIS A 90 -0.51 6.93 6.75
CA HIS A 90 -0.31 5.64 7.41
C HIS A 90 -0.99 4.49 6.65
N ILE A 91 -1.94 4.77 5.76
CA ILE A 91 -2.64 3.75 4.96
C ILE A 91 -1.85 3.51 3.67
N ARG A 92 -1.20 2.35 3.61
CA ARG A 92 -0.31 1.94 2.52
C ARG A 92 -0.76 0.60 1.94
N ASN A 93 -0.35 0.34 0.70
CA ASN A 93 -0.52 -0.96 0.07
C ASN A 93 0.70 -1.82 0.38
N GLU A 94 0.49 -3.11 0.53
CA GLU A 94 1.59 -4.07 0.60
C GLU A 94 2.23 -4.18 -0.79
N PRO A 95 3.56 -3.93 -0.92
CA PRO A 95 4.25 -4.16 -2.18
C PRO A 95 4.30 -5.67 -2.50
N PRO A 96 4.34 -6.04 -3.79
CA PRO A 96 4.59 -7.44 -4.14
C PRO A 96 5.99 -7.87 -3.65
N ALA A 97 6.12 -9.12 -3.22
CA ALA A 97 7.38 -9.66 -2.67
C ALA A 97 8.57 -9.56 -3.64
N ARG A 98 8.32 -9.60 -4.96
CA ARG A 98 9.31 -9.36 -6.01
C ARG A 98 8.72 -8.47 -7.10
N PRO A 99 9.49 -7.52 -7.64
CA PRO A 99 9.05 -6.72 -8.78
C PRO A 99 8.85 -7.62 -10.01
N PRO A 100 7.79 -7.41 -10.80
CA PRO A 100 7.63 -8.14 -12.06
C PRO A 100 8.74 -7.75 -13.04
N ARG A 101 9.12 -8.68 -13.93
CA ARG A 101 10.06 -8.37 -15.01
C ARG A 101 9.49 -7.22 -15.88
N PRO A 102 10.32 -6.25 -16.30
CA PRO A 102 9.87 -5.17 -17.17
C PRO A 102 9.34 -5.74 -18.48
N ARG A 103 8.14 -5.32 -18.88
CA ARG A 103 7.51 -5.73 -20.14
C ARG A 103 7.40 -4.51 -21.05
N CYS A 104 7.74 -4.67 -22.32
CA CYS A 104 7.58 -3.62 -23.32
C CYS A 104 6.09 -3.45 -23.68
N TYR A 105 5.49 -2.33 -23.28
CA TYR A 105 4.12 -1.96 -23.60
C TYR A 105 4.10 -1.04 -24.82
N VAL A 106 3.60 -1.54 -25.96
CA VAL A 106 3.79 -0.87 -27.26
C VAL A 106 3.04 0.46 -27.39
N LEU A 107 2.05 0.74 -26.53
CA LEU A 107 1.34 2.03 -26.51
C LEU A 107 2.07 3.10 -25.67
N ALA A 108 3.07 2.71 -24.87
CA ALA A 108 3.97 3.62 -24.15
C ALA A 108 5.42 3.23 -24.47
N PRO A 109 5.96 3.64 -25.63
CA PRO A 109 7.29 3.26 -26.10
C PRO A 109 8.43 3.50 -25.10
N GLU A 110 8.26 4.46 -24.20
CA GLU A 110 9.19 4.77 -23.11
C GLU A 110 9.35 3.64 -22.08
N THR A 111 8.42 2.69 -22.04
CA THR A 111 8.48 1.49 -21.18
C THR A 111 9.30 0.36 -21.79
N CYS A 112 9.68 0.48 -23.07
CA CYS A 112 10.39 -0.55 -23.81
C CYS A 112 11.88 -0.28 -23.81
N PRO A 113 12.72 -1.31 -23.61
CA PRO A 113 14.15 -1.19 -23.90
C PRO A 113 14.37 -0.77 -25.37
N PRO A 114 15.35 0.10 -25.67
CA PRO A 114 15.55 0.64 -27.02
C PRO A 114 15.72 -0.43 -28.11
N GLU A 115 16.38 -1.53 -27.78
CA GLU A 115 16.60 -2.69 -28.64
C GLU A 115 15.31 -3.45 -28.95
N VAL A 116 14.45 -3.66 -27.94
CA VAL A 116 13.13 -4.26 -28.13
C VAL A 116 12.25 -3.34 -28.97
N TRP A 117 12.28 -2.03 -28.70
CA TRP A 117 11.50 -1.06 -29.45
C TRP A 117 11.93 -0.94 -30.92
N ALA A 118 13.23 -1.11 -31.22
CA ALA A 118 13.71 -1.19 -32.60
C ALA A 118 13.08 -2.39 -33.35
N ARG A 119 12.99 -3.55 -32.71
CA ARG A 119 12.33 -4.74 -33.26
C ARG A 119 10.82 -4.57 -33.40
N VAL A 120 10.17 -3.87 -32.47
CA VAL A 120 8.75 -3.47 -32.60
C VAL A 120 8.54 -2.65 -33.86
N ARG A 121 9.39 -1.63 -34.11
CA ARG A 121 9.32 -0.80 -35.33
C ARG A 121 9.61 -1.58 -36.61
N ALA A 122 10.48 -2.59 -36.54
CA ALA A 122 10.78 -3.47 -37.66
C ALA A 122 9.66 -4.49 -37.96
N GLY A 123 8.69 -4.66 -37.05
CA GLY A 123 7.62 -5.67 -37.19
C GLY A 123 8.06 -7.10 -36.87
N GLU A 124 9.15 -7.26 -36.12
CA GLU A 124 9.82 -8.55 -35.84
C GLU A 124 9.45 -9.15 -34.47
N VAL A 125 8.35 -8.67 -33.87
CA VAL A 125 7.92 -9.09 -32.54
C VAL A 125 6.47 -9.50 -32.54
N ARG A 126 6.12 -10.44 -31.67
CA ARG A 126 4.75 -10.80 -31.39
C ARG A 126 4.20 -9.90 -30.30
N VAL A 127 3.05 -9.29 -30.56
CA VAL A 127 2.37 -8.41 -29.59
C VAL A 127 1.07 -9.08 -29.15
N LYS A 128 0.91 -9.28 -27.85
CA LYS A 128 -0.33 -9.77 -27.24
C LYS A 128 -0.71 -8.86 -26.08
N ASP A 129 -1.98 -8.45 -26.03
CA ASP A 129 -2.50 -7.52 -25.02
C ASP A 129 -1.66 -6.23 -24.92
N TYR A 130 -1.18 -5.74 -26.08
CA TYR A 130 -0.28 -4.59 -26.23
C TYR A 130 1.12 -4.76 -25.60
N PHE A 131 1.49 -5.96 -25.19
CA PHE A 131 2.85 -6.27 -24.74
C PHE A 131 3.61 -7.09 -25.76
N VAL A 132 4.90 -6.83 -25.89
CA VAL A 132 5.80 -7.76 -26.58
C VAL A 132 5.85 -9.06 -25.79
N VAL A 133 5.58 -10.17 -26.47
CA VAL A 133 5.65 -11.53 -25.92
C VAL A 133 6.73 -12.30 -26.66
N GLU A 134 7.55 -13.04 -25.93
CA GLU A 134 8.49 -13.99 -26.51
C GLU A 134 7.71 -15.15 -27.15
N ASP A 135 8.26 -15.74 -28.21
CA ASP A 135 7.70 -16.96 -28.78
C ASP A 135 7.99 -18.12 -27.82
N ASP A 136 6.98 -18.94 -27.50
CA ASP A 136 7.06 -20.06 -26.56
C ASP A 136 7.90 -21.25 -27.09
N GLY A 137 8.97 -20.96 -27.82
CA GLY A 137 9.82 -21.90 -28.54
C GLY A 137 11.29 -21.69 -28.21
N GLY A 138 11.70 -22.10 -27.00
CA GLY A 138 13.05 -22.59 -26.69
C GLY A 138 14.14 -21.53 -26.48
N GLY A 139 14.59 -21.43 -25.23
CA GLY A 139 15.81 -20.72 -24.87
C GLY A 139 15.87 -20.42 -23.37
N GLY A 140 16.08 -21.45 -22.56
CA GLY A 140 16.77 -21.22 -21.29
C GLY A 140 18.18 -20.73 -21.59
N GLY A 141 18.63 -19.71 -20.86
CA GLY A 141 19.87 -18.97 -21.04
C GLY A 141 19.58 -17.52 -20.67
N ASP A 142 20.03 -16.97 -19.55
CA ASP A 142 21.24 -17.29 -18.78
C ASP A 142 20.91 -17.29 -17.28
N ASP A 143 20.89 -18.48 -16.67
CA ASP A 143 21.09 -18.64 -15.23
C ASP A 143 22.61 -18.67 -15.00
N ASP A 144 23.27 -17.51 -15.13
CA ASP A 144 24.62 -17.31 -14.59
C ASP A 144 24.45 -16.80 -13.15
N ASP A 145 23.97 -17.69 -12.27
CA ASP A 145 24.18 -17.57 -10.83
C ASP A 145 25.60 -18.11 -10.55
N ASP A 146 26.59 -17.21 -10.59
CA ASP A 146 27.95 -17.44 -10.06
C ASP A 146 27.87 -17.53 -8.52
N ASP A 147 27.47 -18.69 -7.99
CA ASP A 147 27.77 -19.10 -6.62
C ASP A 147 29.10 -19.88 -6.64
N ASP A 148 30.21 -19.14 -6.46
CA ASP A 148 31.55 -19.66 -6.16
C ASP A 148 31.74 -19.66 -4.64
N ASP A 149 31.35 -20.76 -4.00
CA ASP A 149 31.70 -21.08 -2.61
C ASP A 149 32.60 -22.32 -2.57
N GLY A 150 33.85 -22.11 -2.97
CA GLY A 150 34.96 -23.00 -2.67
C GLY A 150 35.45 -22.81 -1.23
N GLY A 151 35.44 -23.90 -0.44
CA GLY A 151 36.03 -23.95 0.90
C GLY A 151 35.88 -25.32 1.54
N GLU A 152 36.68 -26.28 1.09
CA GLU A 152 37.07 -27.46 1.89
C GLU A 152 38.19 -27.03 2.85
N ASP A 153 38.07 -27.35 4.13
CA ASP A 153 39.19 -27.72 5.00
C ASP A 153 38.63 -28.54 6.19
N ASP A 154 39.09 -29.79 6.24
CA ASP A 154 38.80 -30.83 7.21
C ASP A 154 39.52 -30.63 8.56
N ASP A 155 38.95 -31.26 9.59
CA ASP A 155 39.55 -31.84 10.80
C ASP A 155 40.35 -30.97 11.79
N ASP A 156 39.91 -30.97 13.06
CA ASP A 156 40.72 -31.44 14.21
C ASP A 156 39.91 -31.36 15.55
N ASP A 157 39.80 -32.54 16.18
CA ASP A 157 39.74 -32.89 17.61
C ASP A 157 39.45 -31.82 18.69
N ASP A 158 38.47 -32.07 19.57
CA ASP A 158 38.73 -32.48 20.98
C ASP A 158 37.41 -32.68 21.75
N ASP A 159 37.17 -33.93 22.09
CA ASP A 159 36.22 -34.41 23.08
C ASP A 159 36.77 -34.20 24.49
N ASN A 160 36.12 -33.33 25.29
CA ASN A 160 36.25 -33.46 26.73
C ASN A 160 34.97 -33.12 27.51
N ARG A 161 34.80 -33.92 28.55
CA ARG A 161 33.65 -34.15 29.41
C ARG A 161 33.81 -33.43 30.74
N ASP A 162 32.65 -33.14 31.34
CA ASP A 162 32.30 -33.19 32.77
C ASP A 162 32.83 -32.14 33.78
N ASP A 163 31.96 -31.95 34.79
CA ASP A 163 32.11 -31.37 36.15
C ASP A 163 31.98 -29.82 36.29
N ASP A 164 30.86 -29.25 36.77
CA ASP A 164 30.18 -29.29 38.09
C ASP A 164 30.76 -28.29 39.13
N ASP A 165 29.86 -27.69 39.92
CA ASP A 165 30.02 -26.78 41.08
C ASP A 165 30.51 -25.34 40.83
N GLY A 166 29.94 -24.26 41.37
CA GLY A 166 28.93 -24.06 42.40
C GLY A 166 29.01 -22.62 42.96
N GLU A 167 27.82 -22.06 43.25
CA GLU A 167 27.44 -21.12 44.33
C GLU A 167 28.07 -19.70 44.52
N GLY A 168 27.21 -18.81 45.03
CA GLY A 168 27.54 -17.52 45.65
C GLY A 168 26.72 -16.35 45.07
N GLU A 169 25.43 -16.20 45.36
CA GLU A 169 24.88 -15.47 46.52
C GLU A 169 25.13 -13.94 46.47
N ASP A 170 24.05 -13.16 46.33
CA ASP A 170 23.60 -12.15 47.31
C ASP A 170 22.85 -10.97 46.69
N ASP A 171 21.56 -10.93 47.04
CA ASP A 171 20.86 -9.79 47.65
C ASP A 171 20.87 -8.43 46.94
N ASN A 172 19.69 -8.05 46.46
CA ASN A 172 18.82 -7.00 47.06
C ASN A 172 17.83 -6.56 45.97
N ASN A 173 16.55 -6.96 46.01
CA ASN A 173 15.52 -6.53 46.95
C ASN A 173 15.07 -5.07 46.70
N ASP A 174 13.80 -4.99 46.28
CA ASP A 174 12.79 -3.95 46.53
C ASP A 174 12.99 -2.52 46.00
N GLY A 175 11.99 -1.88 45.41
CA GLY A 175 10.59 -2.24 45.27
C GLY A 175 9.80 -1.09 44.63
N GLU A 176 8.75 -1.49 43.90
CA GLU A 176 7.38 -0.95 43.89
C GLU A 176 7.15 0.50 44.37
N GLU A 177 6.70 1.43 43.52
CA GLU A 177 5.30 1.72 43.08
C GLU A 177 4.78 3.04 43.75
N PRO A 178 3.53 3.54 43.52
CA PRO A 178 3.03 4.21 42.31
C PRO A 178 2.35 5.59 42.64
N VAL A 179 1.54 6.09 41.69
CA VAL A 179 0.44 7.11 41.76
C VAL A 179 0.74 8.62 41.97
N SER A 180 0.25 9.46 41.06
CA SER A 180 -0.92 10.37 41.28
C SER A 180 -1.11 11.39 40.13
N GLU A 181 -2.35 11.84 40.00
CA GLU A 181 -2.94 12.75 39.01
C GLU A 181 -2.20 14.07 38.77
N LEU A 182 -2.33 14.60 37.54
CA LEU A 182 -2.86 15.93 37.21
C LEU A 182 -3.19 16.01 35.70
#